data_AF-Q0CII8-F1
#
_entry.id   AF-Q0CII8-F1
#
_cell.length_a   1.000
_cell.length_b   1.000
_cell.length_c   1.000
_cell.angle_alpha   90.00
_cell.angle_beta   90.00
_cell.angle_gamma   90.00
#
_symmetry.space_group_name_H-M   'P 1'
#
loop_
_entity.id
_entity.type
_entity.pdbx_description
1 polymer ?
#
loop_
_entity_poly.entity_id
_entity_poly.type
_entity_poly.pdbx_seq_one_letter_code
_entity_poly.pdbx_strand_id
1 'polypeptide(L)'
;MSRAYREAQGDIIWIMDCNVWVGKGVCGRMVDKLCGFGNGSGKKYKFVHHLPVAVDVTGAASLREEREALLDAYTHSTSGTAAARDEAALWIKEQHESPLATGGGRLEELFLSSSHAKMYTAINTVLIAPCIVGKSNMFRRSHLDYLTTASPRDPHNYRPGIDYFSDNICEDHLIGDLLWKNRVREEKELGERLGKHAMVFGDLAFQPVANMSVRAYTARRVRWLRVRKFTVLLATLVEPGTESIVCSLYGAYGFTTSLAQYLHGRGWGVAEYMTSWSAFFAFFVLSMVAWILVDWTLYIKLHSAKTVELDQDTPVFAQPPRRGSTTRHTFREWFAAWLGREMLAFPIWAWAFYGGVTVTWRDRRFRVGLDMKVREIDCDKTIQSEGSYSRGLSQFTGSGSRHEDRDKVRQD
;
A
#
# COMPACT_ATOMS: atom_id res chain seq x y z
N MET A 1 3.32 14.65 10.70
CA MET A 1 4.51 13.80 10.87
C MET A 1 5.75 14.61 11.26
N SER A 2 6.13 15.64 10.50
CA SER A 2 7.32 16.50 10.77
C SER A 2 7.40 17.06 12.20
N ARG A 3 6.32 17.58 12.78
CA ARG A 3 6.30 18.08 14.17
C ARG A 3 6.72 17.02 15.20
N ALA A 4 6.02 15.88 15.21
CA ALA A 4 6.29 14.78 16.15
C ALA A 4 7.72 14.24 16.01
N TYR A 5 8.25 14.17 14.78
CA TYR A 5 9.63 13.78 14.53
C TYR A 5 10.65 14.72 15.18
N ARG A 6 10.41 16.04 15.12
CA ARG A 6 11.31 17.02 15.74
C ARG A 6 11.27 16.98 17.27
N GLU A 7 10.07 16.79 17.82
CA GLU A 7 9.81 16.72 19.26
C GLU A 7 10.25 15.37 19.87
N ALA A 8 10.56 14.36 19.05
CA ALA A 8 11.06 13.08 19.53
C ALA A 8 12.37 13.23 20.30
N GLN A 9 12.40 12.75 21.54
CA GLN A 9 13.57 12.87 22.43
C GLN A 9 14.65 11.81 22.14
N GLY A 10 14.25 10.64 21.63
CA GLY A 10 15.14 9.52 21.35
C GLY A 10 15.64 9.46 19.91
N ASP A 11 16.75 8.74 19.71
CA ASP A 11 17.30 8.48 18.37
C ASP A 11 16.52 7.40 17.62
N ILE A 12 15.86 6.47 18.31
CA ILE A 12 15.04 5.44 17.65
C ILE A 12 13.67 6.02 17.33
N ILE A 13 13.33 6.05 16.05
CA ILE A 13 12.05 6.53 15.54
C ILE A 13 11.27 5.36 15.00
N TRP A 14 10.05 5.17 15.50
CA TRP A 14 9.09 4.20 14.99
C TRP A 14 7.91 4.95 14.37
N ILE A 15 7.70 4.72 13.07
CA ILE A 15 6.55 5.23 12.31
C ILE A 15 5.56 4.09 12.14
N MET A 16 4.35 4.29 12.64
CA MET A 16 3.25 3.35 12.51
C MET A 16 2.02 4.05 11.92
N ASP A 17 1.32 3.37 11.02
CA ASP A 17 0.01 3.81 10.52
C ASP A 17 -1.00 3.77 11.69
N CYS A 18 -1.87 4.78 11.79
CA CYS A 18 -2.80 4.90 12.92
C CYS A 18 -3.82 3.76 13.01
N ASN A 19 -4.04 3.04 11.91
CA ASN A 19 -4.92 1.88 11.86
C ASN A 19 -4.15 0.56 11.94
N VAL A 20 -2.93 0.55 12.49
CA VAL A 20 -2.11 -0.65 12.63
C VAL A 20 -1.90 -0.98 14.10
N TRP A 21 -1.95 -2.27 14.40
CA TRP A 21 -1.66 -2.84 15.69
C TRP A 21 -0.49 -3.84 15.58
N VAL A 22 0.37 -3.86 16.59
CA VAL A 22 1.46 -4.83 16.75
C VAL A 22 1.36 -5.47 18.12
N GLY A 23 1.73 -6.76 18.22
CA GLY A 23 1.63 -7.51 19.47
C GLY A 23 2.63 -7.07 20.54
N LYS A 24 2.40 -7.54 21.77
CA LYS A 24 3.34 -7.38 22.87
C LYS A 24 4.71 -7.96 22.51
N GLY A 25 5.77 -7.29 22.94
CA GLY A 25 7.16 -7.68 22.68
C GLY A 25 7.68 -7.39 21.26
N VAL A 26 6.80 -7.15 20.29
CA VAL A 26 7.16 -6.93 18.87
C VAL A 26 8.07 -5.71 18.70
N CYS A 27 7.72 -4.56 19.30
CA CYS A 27 8.56 -3.36 19.23
C CYS A 27 9.94 -3.56 19.87
N GLY A 28 10.03 -4.36 20.94
CA GLY A 28 11.30 -4.70 21.59
C GLY A 28 12.20 -5.51 20.64
N ARG A 29 11.66 -6.55 20.01
CA ARG A 29 12.38 -7.35 19.00
C ARG A 29 12.77 -6.52 17.77
N MET A 30 11.97 -5.52 17.41
CA MET A 30 12.29 -4.56 16.37
C MET A 30 13.51 -3.70 16.74
N VAL A 31 13.58 -3.21 17.98
CA VAL A 31 14.76 -2.50 18.52
C VAL A 31 15.97 -3.43 18.54
N ASP A 32 15.82 -4.66 19.03
CA ASP A 32 16.90 -5.64 19.07
C ASP A 32 17.46 -5.89 17.67
N LYS A 33 16.57 -6.03 16.66
CA LYS A 33 16.96 -6.19 15.27
C LYS A 33 17.69 -4.95 14.75
N LEU A 34 17.20 -3.73 15.03
CA LEU A 34 17.81 -2.49 14.56
C LEU A 34 19.21 -2.29 15.16
N CYS A 35 19.36 -2.57 16.45
CA CYS A 35 20.57 -2.32 17.23
C CYS A 35 21.51 -3.52 17.31
N GLY A 36 21.13 -4.68 16.78
CA GLY A 36 21.93 -5.90 16.84
C GLY A 36 22.00 -6.49 18.25
N PHE A 37 20.99 -6.26 19.10
CA PHE A 37 20.91 -6.87 20.42
C PHE A 37 20.38 -8.30 20.36
N GLY A 38 20.66 -9.10 21.38
CA GLY A 38 20.24 -10.50 21.51
C GLY A 38 21.30 -11.53 21.04
N ASN A 39 20.95 -12.82 21.10
CA ASN A 39 21.85 -13.96 20.88
C ASN A 39 22.21 -14.22 19.39
N GLY A 40 21.95 -13.26 18.50
CA GLY A 40 22.16 -13.37 17.06
C GLY A 40 23.55 -12.94 16.61
N SER A 41 23.68 -12.61 15.32
CA SER A 41 24.94 -12.19 14.69
C SER A 41 25.48 -10.83 15.15
N GLY A 42 24.85 -10.17 16.13
CA GLY A 42 25.19 -8.80 16.56
C GLY A 42 25.01 -7.74 15.46
N LYS A 43 24.43 -8.10 14.31
CA LYS A 43 24.39 -7.24 13.13
C LYS A 43 23.36 -6.13 13.30
N LYS A 44 23.85 -4.89 13.33
CA LYS A 44 23.05 -3.67 13.31
C LYS A 44 22.46 -3.42 11.91
N TYR A 45 21.29 -2.79 11.85
CA TYR A 45 20.65 -2.38 10.59
C TYR A 45 20.30 -0.88 10.63
N LYS A 46 20.27 -0.23 9.46
CA LYS A 46 19.85 1.18 9.34
C LYS A 46 18.33 1.34 9.44
N PHE A 47 17.60 0.34 8.97
CA PHE A 47 16.15 0.36 8.86
C PHE A 47 15.56 -1.03 9.13
N VAL A 48 14.49 -1.11 9.90
CA VAL A 48 13.77 -2.37 10.14
C VAL A 48 12.26 -2.17 10.02
N HIS A 49 11.54 -3.23 9.69
CA HIS A 49 10.10 -3.17 9.45
C HIS A 49 9.43 -4.53 9.68
N HIS A 50 8.10 -4.51 9.85
CA HIS A 50 7.27 -5.70 10.00
C HIS A 50 6.58 -6.07 8.68
N LEU A 51 6.17 -7.34 8.56
CA LEU A 51 5.27 -7.78 7.50
C LEU A 51 3.84 -7.29 7.80
N PRO A 52 3.24 -6.46 6.94
CA PRO A 52 1.86 -6.04 7.15
C PRO A 52 0.87 -7.14 6.73
N VAL A 53 -0.16 -7.33 7.54
CA VAL A 53 -1.32 -8.19 7.27
C VAL A 53 -2.59 -7.36 7.50
N ALA A 54 -3.58 -7.45 6.61
CA ALA A 54 -4.90 -6.89 6.89
C ALA A 54 -5.85 -7.96 7.41
N VAL A 55 -6.82 -7.55 8.21
CA VAL A 55 -7.91 -8.40 8.70
C VAL A 55 -9.20 -7.66 8.41
N ASP A 56 -10.08 -8.23 7.58
CA ASP A 56 -11.39 -7.64 7.34
C ASP A 56 -12.35 -8.01 8.48
N VAL A 57 -12.79 -6.96 9.15
CA VAL A 57 -13.59 -7.00 10.37
C VAL A 57 -15.01 -6.48 10.13
N THR A 58 -15.41 -6.33 8.87
CA THR A 58 -16.78 -6.01 8.47
C THR A 58 -17.76 -7.02 9.10
N GLY A 59 -18.76 -6.51 9.81
CA GLY A 59 -19.78 -7.34 10.47
C GLY A 59 -19.33 -8.05 11.74
N ALA A 60 -18.12 -7.79 12.27
CA ALA A 60 -17.72 -8.30 13.57
C ALA A 60 -18.56 -7.64 14.69
N ALA A 61 -19.36 -8.45 15.40
CA ALA A 61 -20.25 -7.99 16.48
C ALA A 61 -19.53 -7.19 17.58
N SER A 62 -18.28 -7.56 17.91
CA SER A 62 -17.49 -6.86 18.92
C SER A 62 -17.10 -5.43 18.53
N LEU A 63 -16.87 -5.17 17.23
CA LEU A 63 -16.61 -3.81 16.75
C LEU A 63 -17.88 -2.99 16.60
N ARG A 64 -19.03 -3.65 16.47
CA ARG A 64 -20.32 -2.97 16.50
C ARG A 64 -20.58 -2.44 17.90
N GLU A 65 -20.36 -3.24 18.94
CA GLU A 65 -20.47 -2.82 20.34
C GLU A 65 -19.43 -1.74 20.71
N GLU A 66 -18.17 -1.89 20.27
CA GLU A 66 -17.12 -0.90 20.53
C GLU A 66 -17.33 0.41 19.75
N ARG A 67 -17.84 0.33 18.52
CA ARG A 67 -18.25 1.51 17.73
C ARG A 67 -19.48 2.19 18.32
N GLU A 68 -20.47 1.42 18.76
CA GLU A 68 -21.64 1.93 19.49
C GLU A 68 -21.19 2.63 20.78
N ALA A 69 -20.26 2.05 21.54
CA ALA A 69 -19.69 2.68 22.74
C ALA A 69 -18.90 3.97 22.45
N LEU A 70 -18.12 4.01 21.36
CA LEU A 70 -17.40 5.23 20.93
C LEU A 70 -18.36 6.31 20.40
N LEU A 71 -19.41 5.91 19.68
CA LEU A 71 -20.46 6.82 19.23
C LEU A 71 -21.28 7.36 20.41
N ASP A 72 -21.56 6.54 21.42
CA ASP A 72 -22.21 6.95 22.67
C ASP A 72 -21.33 7.94 23.44
N ALA A 73 -20.03 7.67 23.56
CA ALA A 73 -19.07 8.60 24.18
C ALA A 73 -19.00 9.95 23.43
N TYR A 74 -19.04 9.92 22.10
CA TYR A 74 -19.03 11.13 21.26
C TYR A 74 -20.36 11.90 21.32
N THR A 75 -21.50 11.20 21.35
CA THR A 75 -22.84 11.82 21.42
C THR A 75 -23.16 12.37 22.80
N HIS A 76 -22.57 11.84 23.87
CA HIS A 76 -22.61 12.49 25.19
C HIS A 76 -21.82 13.81 25.22
N SER A 77 -20.90 14.03 24.28
CA SER A 77 -20.15 15.29 24.15
C SER A 77 -20.78 16.31 23.20
N THR A 78 -21.76 15.91 22.37
CA THR A 78 -22.41 16.79 21.39
C THR A 78 -23.89 16.47 21.24
N SER A 79 -24.75 17.46 21.50
CA SER A 79 -26.21 17.36 21.43
C SER A 79 -26.73 17.16 19.99
N GLY A 80 -26.64 15.94 19.46
CA GLY A 80 -27.17 15.57 18.14
C GLY A 80 -28.64 15.13 18.18
N THR A 81 -29.45 15.63 17.24
CA THR A 81 -30.90 15.35 17.09
C THR A 81 -31.22 13.94 16.59
N ALA A 82 -32.37 13.38 17.03
CA ALA A 82 -32.81 12.02 16.74
C ALA A 82 -32.91 11.66 15.24
N ALA A 83 -33.27 12.61 14.36
CA ALA A 83 -33.39 12.37 12.91
C ALA A 83 -32.06 12.01 12.23
N ALA A 84 -30.94 12.58 12.69
CA ALA A 84 -29.61 12.24 12.18
C ALA A 84 -29.19 10.82 12.60
N ARG A 85 -29.78 10.28 13.69
CA ARG A 85 -29.54 8.92 14.16
C ARG A 85 -30.24 7.91 13.26
N ASP A 86 -31.49 8.18 12.87
CA ASP A 86 -32.27 7.29 12.00
C ASP A 86 -31.72 7.25 10.57
N GLU A 87 -31.28 8.38 10.01
CA GLU A 87 -30.61 8.41 8.70
C GLU A 87 -29.26 7.68 8.72
N ALA A 88 -28.45 7.87 9.76
CA ALA A 88 -27.18 7.16 9.91
C ALA A 88 -27.40 5.64 10.09
N ALA A 89 -28.41 5.24 10.85
CA ALA A 89 -28.77 3.84 11.05
C ALA A 89 -29.25 3.16 9.75
N LEU A 90 -30.05 3.86 8.94
CA LEU A 90 -30.51 3.37 7.64
C LEU A 90 -29.36 3.25 6.63
N TRP A 91 -28.47 4.24 6.55
CA TRP A 91 -27.25 4.18 5.72
C TRP A 91 -26.32 3.03 6.12
N ILE A 92 -26.16 2.77 7.42
CA ILE A 92 -25.36 1.66 7.94
C ILE A 92 -25.99 0.31 7.54
N LYS A 93 -27.33 0.21 7.57
CA LYS A 93 -28.06 -1.00 7.18
C LYS A 93 -27.97 -1.26 5.68
N GLU A 94 -28.11 -0.22 4.85
CA GLU A 94 -28.01 -0.31 3.39
C GLU A 94 -26.59 -0.62 2.90
N GLN A 95 -25.55 -0.08 3.56
CA GLN A 95 -24.14 -0.43 3.28
C GLN A 95 -23.83 -1.90 3.57
N HIS A 96 -24.53 -2.53 4.53
CA HIS A 96 -24.27 -3.91 4.95
C HIS A 96 -24.82 -4.97 3.99
N GLU A 97 -25.78 -4.65 3.11
CA GLU A 97 -26.49 -5.66 2.31
C GLU A 97 -25.84 -5.98 0.96
N SER A 98 -25.00 -5.10 0.39
CA SER A 98 -24.37 -5.34 -0.91
C SER A 98 -22.92 -5.86 -0.79
N PRO A 99 -22.61 -7.06 -1.32
CA PRO A 99 -21.23 -7.59 -1.37
C PRO A 99 -20.22 -6.67 -2.05
N LEU A 100 -20.66 -5.80 -2.97
CA LEU A 100 -19.79 -4.82 -3.63
C LEU A 100 -19.50 -3.61 -2.73
N ALA A 101 -20.41 -3.28 -1.81
CA ALA A 101 -20.28 -2.14 -0.89
C ALA A 101 -19.29 -2.43 0.25
N THR A 102 -19.10 -3.70 0.62
CA THR A 102 -18.24 -4.10 1.76
C THR A 102 -17.17 -5.14 1.43
N GLY A 103 -17.26 -5.80 0.28
CA GLY A 103 -16.31 -6.86 -0.11
C GLY A 103 -14.89 -6.39 -0.42
N GLY A 104 -14.65 -5.08 -0.53
CA GLY A 104 -13.31 -4.54 -0.70
C GLY A 104 -12.39 -4.79 0.49
N GLY A 105 -12.94 -4.91 1.70
CA GLY A 105 -12.17 -5.28 2.90
C GLY A 105 -11.57 -6.67 2.73
N ARG A 106 -12.39 -7.64 2.32
CA ARG A 106 -11.95 -9.02 2.05
C ARG A 106 -10.91 -9.08 0.92
N LEU A 107 -11.05 -8.27 -0.13
CA LEU A 107 -10.04 -8.18 -1.20
C LEU A 107 -8.69 -7.64 -0.68
N GLU A 108 -8.71 -6.63 0.21
CA GLU A 108 -7.49 -6.07 0.82
C GLU A 108 -6.83 -7.07 1.79
N GLU A 109 -7.62 -7.76 2.63
CA GLU A 109 -7.16 -8.87 3.48
C GLU A 109 -6.42 -9.92 2.64
N LEU A 110 -7.06 -10.41 1.58
CA LEU A 110 -6.45 -11.44 0.74
C LEU A 110 -5.23 -10.92 -0.01
N PHE A 111 -5.26 -9.69 -0.52
CA PHE A 111 -4.09 -9.09 -1.17
C PHE A 111 -2.87 -9.06 -0.22
N LEU A 112 -3.06 -8.58 1.01
CA LEU A 112 -2.00 -8.51 2.03
C LEU A 112 -1.58 -9.88 2.57
N SER A 113 -2.43 -10.90 2.47
CA SER A 113 -2.15 -12.27 2.91
C SER A 113 -1.79 -13.26 1.79
N SER A 114 -1.62 -12.78 0.55
CA SER A 114 -1.21 -13.61 -0.60
C SER A 114 -0.08 -12.95 -1.39
N SER A 115 -0.37 -12.35 -2.55
CA SER A 115 0.63 -11.77 -3.44
C SER A 115 1.55 -10.78 -2.76
N HIS A 116 1.01 -9.87 -1.94
CA HIS A 116 1.84 -8.93 -1.20
C HIS A 116 2.77 -9.67 -0.24
N ALA A 117 2.25 -10.52 0.64
CA ALA A 117 3.08 -11.24 1.62
C ALA A 117 4.19 -12.07 0.97
N LYS A 118 3.89 -12.78 -0.13
CA LYS A 118 4.89 -13.56 -0.87
C LYS A 118 6.00 -12.68 -1.43
N MET A 119 5.65 -11.66 -2.22
CA MET A 119 6.64 -10.82 -2.89
C MET A 119 7.41 -9.96 -1.89
N TYR A 120 6.72 -9.42 -0.89
CA TYR A 120 7.31 -8.64 0.19
C TYR A 120 8.32 -9.46 0.98
N THR A 121 7.99 -10.70 1.35
CA THR A 121 8.92 -11.60 2.06
C THR A 121 10.08 -11.99 1.15
N ALA A 122 9.82 -12.37 -0.11
CA ALA A 122 10.85 -12.80 -1.05
C ALA A 122 11.89 -11.69 -1.29
N ILE A 123 11.45 -10.47 -1.63
CA ILE A 123 12.34 -9.35 -1.93
C ILE A 123 13.19 -8.96 -0.72
N ASN A 124 12.59 -8.91 0.47
CA ASN A 124 13.30 -8.59 1.71
C ASN A 124 14.18 -9.75 2.22
N THR A 125 13.97 -10.97 1.73
CA THR A 125 14.89 -12.10 1.99
C THR A 125 16.13 -12.02 1.12
N VAL A 126 15.95 -11.76 -0.18
CA VAL A 126 17.08 -11.69 -1.13
C VAL A 126 17.83 -10.36 -1.09
N LEU A 127 17.24 -9.31 -0.48
CA LEU A 127 17.89 -8.01 -0.24
C LEU A 127 18.41 -7.34 -1.54
N ILE A 128 17.65 -7.45 -2.63
CA ILE A 128 17.99 -6.81 -3.92
C ILE A 128 17.46 -5.37 -4.02
N ALA A 129 16.38 -5.05 -3.29
CA ALA A 129 15.75 -3.74 -3.25
C ALA A 129 15.03 -3.55 -1.89
N PRO A 130 14.85 -2.30 -1.42
CA PRO A 130 14.04 -2.02 -0.25
C PRO A 130 12.56 -2.25 -0.59
N CYS A 131 11.94 -3.29 -0.02
CA CYS A 131 10.50 -3.51 -0.14
C CYS A 131 9.83 -3.14 1.18
N ILE A 132 9.37 -1.89 1.25
CA ILE A 132 8.92 -1.25 2.49
C ILE A 132 7.53 -0.67 2.27
N VAL A 133 6.70 -0.71 3.30
CA VAL A 133 5.35 -0.16 3.32
C VAL A 133 5.14 0.58 4.64
N GLY A 134 4.45 1.70 4.62
CA GLY A 134 4.24 2.67 5.70
C GLY A 134 3.42 2.21 6.89
N LYS A 135 3.35 0.91 7.18
CA LYS A 135 2.54 0.37 8.28
C LYS A 135 3.29 0.29 9.59
N SER A 136 4.53 -0.20 9.61
CA SER A 136 5.35 -0.27 10.82
C SER A 136 6.83 -0.31 10.46
N ASN A 137 7.51 0.83 10.59
CA ASN A 137 8.89 1.05 10.18
C ASN A 137 9.70 1.71 11.29
N MET A 138 10.94 1.29 11.49
CA MET A 138 11.81 1.83 12.53
C MET A 138 13.21 2.10 12.00
N PHE A 139 13.76 3.25 12.36
CA PHE A 139 15.08 3.72 11.94
C PHE A 139 15.66 4.70 12.97
N ARG A 140 16.90 5.13 12.74
CA ARG A 140 17.56 6.13 13.58
C ARG A 140 17.37 7.54 13.04
N ARG A 141 16.99 8.46 13.92
CA ARG A 141 16.84 9.89 13.65
C ARG A 141 18.15 10.46 13.13
N SER A 142 19.26 10.20 13.81
CA SER A 142 20.60 10.62 13.44
C SER A 142 20.99 10.18 12.02
N HIS A 143 20.58 8.98 11.59
CA HIS A 143 20.83 8.48 10.24
C HIS A 143 20.04 9.27 9.21
N LEU A 144 18.75 9.51 9.46
CA LEU A 144 17.91 10.25 8.53
C LEU A 144 18.31 11.73 8.46
N ASP A 145 18.53 12.38 9.60
CA ASP A 145 18.95 13.79 9.69
C ASP A 145 20.29 14.02 8.96
N TYR A 146 21.25 13.10 9.10
CA TYR A 146 22.53 13.17 8.38
C TYR A 146 22.34 13.11 6.85
N LEU A 147 21.43 12.26 6.36
CA LEU A 147 21.20 12.08 4.92
C LEU A 147 20.31 13.15 4.28
N THR A 148 19.59 13.90 5.10
CA THR A 148 18.60 14.91 4.65
C THR A 148 19.00 16.32 5.06
N THR A 149 20.23 16.51 5.57
CA THR A 149 20.78 17.84 5.81
C THR A 149 20.88 18.57 4.47
N ALA A 150 20.14 19.66 4.33
CA ALA A 150 20.00 20.39 3.08
C ALA A 150 21.38 20.80 2.53
N SER A 151 21.57 20.57 1.23
CA SER A 151 22.72 21.14 0.53
C SER A 151 22.53 22.66 0.45
N PRO A 152 23.59 23.48 0.54
CA PRO A 152 23.50 24.94 0.38
C PRO A 152 22.87 25.42 -0.94
N ARG A 153 22.64 24.50 -1.89
CA ARG A 153 22.05 24.75 -3.21
C ARG A 153 20.57 24.34 -3.32
N ASP A 154 19.98 23.78 -2.26
CA ASP A 154 18.56 23.41 -2.30
C ASP A 154 17.69 24.68 -2.16
N PRO A 155 16.85 25.02 -3.15
CA PRO A 155 15.96 26.18 -3.07
C PRO A 155 14.88 26.03 -2.00
N HIS A 156 14.64 24.82 -1.49
CA HIS A 156 13.69 24.57 -0.42
C HIS A 156 14.37 24.51 0.95
N ASN A 157 13.87 25.33 1.88
CA ASN A 157 14.36 25.36 3.26
C ASN A 157 13.71 24.24 4.11
N TYR A 158 13.75 23.00 3.63
CA TYR A 158 13.26 21.85 4.40
C TYR A 158 14.17 21.59 5.58
N ARG A 159 13.57 21.25 6.72
CA ARG A 159 14.35 20.82 7.87
C ARG A 159 14.87 19.39 7.62
N PRO A 160 16.03 19.01 8.19
CA PRO A 160 16.46 17.63 8.15
C PRO A 160 15.41 16.70 8.77
N GLY A 161 15.37 15.47 8.27
CA GLY A 161 14.50 14.40 8.71
C GLY A 161 13.31 14.19 7.79
N ILE A 162 12.14 13.95 8.38
CA ILE A 162 10.90 13.65 7.63
C ILE A 162 10.41 14.85 6.81
N ASP A 163 10.72 16.07 7.24
CA ASP A 163 10.28 17.30 6.55
C ASP A 163 10.78 17.38 5.10
N TYR A 164 11.95 16.79 4.83
CA TYR A 164 12.54 16.62 3.49
C TYR A 164 11.60 15.91 2.50
N PHE A 165 10.71 15.04 2.98
CA PHE A 165 9.80 14.24 2.16
C PHE A 165 8.37 14.81 2.10
N SER A 166 8.16 16.05 2.53
CA SER A 166 6.81 16.64 2.65
C SER A 166 6.07 16.76 1.31
N ASP A 167 6.80 16.83 0.21
CA ASP A 167 6.24 16.88 -1.15
C ASP A 167 5.92 15.48 -1.73
N ASN A 168 6.14 14.41 -0.97
CA ASN A 168 6.00 13.04 -1.44
C ASN A 168 4.82 12.33 -0.77
N ILE A 169 4.08 11.53 -1.54
CA ILE A 169 2.94 10.73 -1.04
C ILE A 169 3.35 9.33 -0.55
N CYS A 170 4.59 8.93 -0.83
CA CYS A 170 5.18 7.65 -0.45
C CYS A 170 6.48 7.89 0.34
N GLU A 171 6.40 8.79 1.32
CA GLU A 171 7.50 9.18 2.19
C GLU A 171 8.14 7.98 2.89
N ASP A 172 7.33 6.99 3.26
CA ASP A 172 7.75 5.71 3.85
C ASP A 172 8.75 4.96 2.98
N HIS A 173 8.42 4.77 1.70
CA HIS A 173 9.25 4.10 0.73
C HIS A 173 10.53 4.90 0.46
N LEU A 174 10.42 6.22 0.33
CA LEU A 174 11.56 7.09 0.03
C LEU A 174 12.55 7.19 1.20
N ILE A 175 12.08 7.21 2.44
CA ILE A 175 12.93 7.12 3.63
C ILE A 175 13.72 5.81 3.60
N GLY A 176 13.03 4.70 3.36
CA GLY A 176 13.64 3.37 3.25
C GLY A 176 14.67 3.27 2.11
N ASP A 177 14.35 3.84 0.95
CA ASP A 177 15.23 3.88 -0.21
C ASP A 177 16.47 4.77 0.01
N LEU A 178 16.28 5.93 0.63
CA LEU A 178 17.38 6.84 1.00
C LEU A 178 18.37 6.14 1.94
N LEU A 179 17.87 5.48 2.99
CA LEU A 179 18.70 4.74 3.95
C LEU A 179 19.36 3.51 3.31
N TRP A 180 18.68 2.85 2.37
CA TRP A 180 19.22 1.70 1.65
C TRP A 180 20.40 2.05 0.74
N LYS A 181 20.26 3.13 -0.03
CA LYS A 181 21.23 3.53 -1.07
C LYS A 181 22.44 4.27 -0.50
N ASN A 182 22.26 5.06 0.56
CA ASN A 182 23.30 5.95 1.05
C ASN A 182 24.03 5.39 2.27
N ARG A 183 25.28 5.82 2.44
CA ARG A 183 26.07 5.53 3.64
C ARG A 183 25.79 6.57 4.72
N VAL A 184 25.48 6.10 5.91
CA VAL A 184 25.28 6.97 7.10
C VAL A 184 26.63 7.34 7.73
N ARG A 185 26.61 8.24 8.71
CA ARG A 185 27.80 8.78 9.38
C ARG A 185 28.74 7.67 9.87
N GLU A 186 28.19 6.67 10.55
CA GLU A 186 28.95 5.55 11.13
C GLU A 186 29.63 4.69 10.06
N GLU A 187 29.02 4.54 8.89
CA GLU A 187 29.62 3.82 7.76
C GLU A 187 30.73 4.63 7.07
N LYS A 188 30.65 5.98 7.10
CA LYS A 188 31.61 6.87 6.44
C LYS A 188 32.79 7.26 7.34
N GLU A 189 32.51 7.63 8.57
CA GLU A 189 33.47 8.24 9.50
C GLU A 189 34.06 7.22 10.47
N LEU A 190 33.26 6.25 10.93
CA LEU A 190 33.67 5.26 11.93
C LEU A 190 34.04 3.90 11.31
N GLY A 191 33.79 3.71 10.01
CA GLY A 191 34.05 2.45 9.32
C GLY A 191 33.16 1.28 9.77
N GLU A 192 32.04 1.55 10.46
CA GLU A 192 31.11 0.50 10.89
C GLU A 192 30.41 -0.15 9.70
N ARG A 193 30.18 -1.47 9.77
CA ARG A 193 29.41 -2.21 8.77
C ARG A 193 27.97 -2.39 9.24
N LEU A 194 27.07 -1.57 8.69
CA LEU A 194 25.64 -1.66 8.97
C LEU A 194 24.91 -2.46 7.88
N GLY A 195 23.92 -3.27 8.28
CA GLY A 195 22.95 -3.83 7.35
C GLY A 195 22.05 -2.73 6.78
N LYS A 196 21.70 -2.82 5.50
CA LYS A 196 20.89 -1.80 4.83
C LYS A 196 19.46 -1.75 5.38
N HIS A 197 18.72 -2.85 5.33
CA HIS A 197 17.46 -3.03 6.06
C HIS A 197 17.30 -4.47 6.54
N ALA A 198 16.35 -4.72 7.45
CA ALA A 198 15.87 -6.07 7.76
C ALA A 198 14.37 -6.11 8.06
N MET A 199 13.70 -7.16 7.59
CA MET A 199 12.39 -7.55 8.11
C MET A 199 12.55 -8.32 9.43
N VAL A 200 11.72 -8.00 10.41
CA VAL A 200 11.61 -8.79 11.65
C VAL A 200 10.72 -10.00 11.38
N PHE A 201 11.35 -11.11 10.96
CA PHE A 201 10.61 -12.33 10.61
C PHE A 201 9.87 -12.92 11.82
N GLY A 202 8.62 -13.32 11.59
CA GLY A 202 7.72 -13.87 12.62
C GLY A 202 6.79 -12.80 13.21
N ASP A 203 7.24 -11.56 13.30
CA ASP A 203 6.43 -10.46 13.82
C ASP A 203 5.62 -9.77 12.71
N LEU A 204 4.34 -9.53 13.00
CA LEU A 204 3.36 -9.01 12.03
C LEU A 204 2.80 -7.67 12.50
N ALA A 205 2.45 -6.83 11.52
CA ALA A 205 1.72 -5.59 11.73
C ALA A 205 0.29 -5.75 11.19
N PHE A 206 -0.71 -5.80 12.08
CA PHE A 206 -2.10 -6.07 11.74
C PHE A 206 -2.86 -4.79 11.47
N GLN A 207 -3.54 -4.72 10.33
CA GLN A 207 -4.43 -3.62 9.96
C GLN A 207 -5.88 -4.12 9.92
N PRO A 208 -6.75 -3.76 10.88
CA PRO A 208 -8.19 -3.96 10.70
C PRO A 208 -8.71 -3.10 9.53
N VAL A 209 -9.53 -3.71 8.67
CA VAL A 209 -10.22 -3.04 7.57
C VAL A 209 -11.72 -3.30 7.73
N ALA A 210 -12.52 -2.24 7.75
CA ALA A 210 -13.97 -2.34 7.93
C ALA A 210 -14.71 -1.56 6.84
N ASN A 211 -15.82 -2.12 6.34
CA ASN A 211 -16.77 -1.44 5.45
C ASN A 211 -16.12 -0.83 4.19
N MET A 212 -15.08 -1.48 3.67
CA MET A 212 -14.40 -1.02 2.47
C MET A 212 -15.09 -1.57 1.23
N SER A 213 -15.54 -0.70 0.33
CA SER A 213 -16.14 -1.14 -0.94
C SER A 213 -15.09 -1.65 -1.93
N VAL A 214 -15.52 -2.50 -2.87
CA VAL A 214 -14.66 -2.97 -3.97
C VAL A 214 -14.11 -1.79 -4.77
N ARG A 215 -14.92 -0.75 -4.99
CA ARG A 215 -14.49 0.49 -5.63
C ARG A 215 -13.39 1.19 -4.85
N ALA A 216 -13.51 1.27 -3.52
CA ALA A 216 -12.47 1.85 -2.67
C ALA A 216 -11.17 1.03 -2.72
N TYR A 217 -11.28 -0.30 -2.74
CA TYR A 217 -10.14 -1.21 -2.91
C TYR A 217 -9.43 -0.97 -4.25
N THR A 218 -10.17 -0.97 -5.36
CA THR A 218 -9.65 -0.66 -6.69
C THR A 218 -8.99 0.71 -6.73
N ALA A 219 -9.65 1.75 -6.21
CA ALA A 219 -9.10 3.10 -6.19
C ALA A 219 -7.80 3.19 -5.38
N ARG A 220 -7.71 2.46 -4.25
CA ARG A 220 -6.50 2.37 -3.44
C ARG A 220 -5.36 1.69 -4.19
N ARG A 221 -5.61 0.53 -4.82
CA ARG A 221 -4.58 -0.19 -5.59
C ARG A 221 -4.09 0.64 -6.78
N VAL A 222 -5.01 1.26 -7.53
CA VAL A 222 -4.69 2.15 -8.66
C VAL A 222 -3.82 3.32 -8.22
N ARG A 223 -4.15 3.97 -7.10
CA ARG A 223 -3.38 5.08 -6.53
C ARG A 223 -1.93 4.69 -6.29
N TRP A 224 -1.71 3.59 -5.58
CA TRP A 224 -0.36 3.15 -5.22
C TRP A 224 0.43 2.64 -6.42
N LEU A 225 -0.21 2.01 -7.39
CA LEU A 225 0.43 1.63 -8.66
C LEU A 225 0.85 2.86 -9.48
N ARG A 226 0.02 3.91 -9.52
CA ARG A 226 0.37 5.19 -10.18
C ARG A 226 1.55 5.88 -9.52
N VAL A 227 1.72 5.74 -8.22
CA VAL A 227 2.90 6.25 -7.51
C VAL A 227 4.11 5.35 -7.81
N ARG A 228 3.95 4.03 -7.69
CA ARG A 228 5.04 3.05 -7.86
C ARG A 228 5.63 2.99 -9.27
N LYS A 229 4.87 3.32 -10.31
CA LYS A 229 5.46 3.43 -11.66
C LYS A 229 6.51 4.54 -11.78
N PHE A 230 6.50 5.52 -10.89
CA PHE A 230 7.52 6.57 -10.83
C PHE A 230 8.65 6.25 -9.86
N THR A 231 8.36 5.59 -8.73
CA THR A 231 9.37 5.30 -7.71
C THR A 231 10.12 3.99 -7.95
N VAL A 232 9.42 2.96 -8.43
CA VAL A 232 9.94 1.60 -8.65
C VAL A 232 9.41 1.03 -9.98
N LEU A 233 9.72 1.71 -11.08
CA LEU A 233 9.19 1.41 -12.42
C LEU A 233 9.36 -0.07 -12.82
N LEU A 234 10.58 -0.62 -12.69
CA LEU A 234 10.86 -1.99 -13.14
C LEU A 234 10.01 -3.01 -12.36
N ALA A 235 9.92 -2.87 -11.03
CA ALA A 235 9.08 -3.72 -10.20
C ALA A 235 7.59 -3.57 -10.55
N THR A 236 7.17 -2.36 -10.94
CA THR A 236 5.78 -2.09 -11.36
C THR A 236 5.47 -2.70 -12.72
N LEU A 237 6.41 -2.70 -13.67
CA LEU A 237 6.24 -3.30 -14.99
C LEU A 237 6.06 -4.82 -14.92
N VAL A 238 6.79 -5.49 -14.04
CA VAL A 238 6.72 -6.95 -13.89
C VAL A 238 5.56 -7.41 -12.99
N GLU A 239 4.91 -6.51 -12.24
CA GLU A 239 3.87 -6.85 -11.26
C GLU A 239 2.79 -7.79 -11.82
N PRO A 240 2.20 -7.57 -13.02
CA PRO A 240 1.20 -8.48 -13.59
C PRO A 240 1.71 -9.91 -13.77
N GLY A 241 2.99 -10.05 -14.16
CA GLY A 241 3.60 -11.36 -14.39
C GLY A 241 3.87 -12.15 -13.11
N THR A 242 3.66 -11.54 -11.94
CA THR A 242 3.86 -12.18 -10.63
C THR A 242 2.56 -12.65 -9.97
N GLU A 243 1.41 -12.41 -10.62
CA GLU A 243 0.08 -12.83 -10.17
C GLU A 243 -0.39 -14.08 -10.90
N SER A 244 -1.28 -14.87 -10.27
CA SER A 244 -1.47 -16.27 -10.66
C SER A 244 -1.94 -16.43 -12.11
N ILE A 245 -2.93 -15.66 -12.57
CA ILE A 245 -3.52 -15.83 -13.90
C ILE A 245 -2.48 -15.56 -15.01
N VAL A 246 -1.90 -14.36 -15.05
CA VAL A 246 -0.95 -13.97 -16.11
C VAL A 246 0.34 -14.81 -16.01
N CYS A 247 0.82 -15.07 -14.80
CA CYS A 247 1.98 -15.94 -14.58
C CYS A 247 1.74 -17.36 -15.10
N SER A 248 0.58 -17.96 -14.79
CA SER A 248 0.21 -19.30 -15.25
C SER A 248 -0.02 -19.34 -16.75
N LEU A 249 -0.53 -18.28 -17.38
CA LEU A 249 -0.62 -18.19 -18.84
C LEU A 249 0.77 -18.16 -19.50
N TYR A 250 1.71 -17.38 -18.98
CA TYR A 250 3.09 -17.39 -19.46
C TYR A 250 3.77 -18.73 -19.25
N GLY A 251 3.54 -19.37 -18.09
CA GLY A 251 4.06 -20.70 -17.79
C GLY A 251 3.51 -21.77 -18.74
N ALA A 252 2.19 -21.76 -18.97
CA ALA A 252 1.54 -22.68 -19.92
C ALA A 252 2.06 -22.48 -21.34
N TYR A 253 2.18 -21.22 -21.78
CA TYR A 253 2.76 -20.90 -23.09
C TYR A 253 4.21 -21.38 -23.21
N GLY A 254 5.06 -21.10 -22.22
CA GLY A 254 6.45 -21.55 -22.21
C GLY A 254 6.60 -23.06 -22.19
N PHE A 255 5.71 -23.77 -21.49
CA PHE A 255 5.67 -25.23 -21.44
C PHE A 255 5.31 -25.84 -22.81
N THR A 256 4.25 -25.33 -23.45
CA THR A 256 3.76 -25.89 -24.73
C THR A 256 4.49 -25.40 -25.96
N THR A 257 5.29 -24.33 -25.84
CA THR A 257 6.08 -23.78 -26.96
C THR A 257 7.58 -23.97 -26.75
N SER A 258 8.21 -23.17 -25.89
CA SER A 258 9.66 -23.13 -25.75
C SER A 258 10.24 -24.46 -25.24
N LEU A 259 9.64 -25.03 -24.19
CA LEU A 259 10.10 -26.30 -23.62
C LEU A 259 9.79 -27.47 -24.56
N ALA A 260 8.59 -27.49 -25.16
CA ALA A 260 8.22 -28.51 -26.13
C ALA A 260 9.16 -28.52 -27.35
N GLN A 261 9.48 -27.36 -27.93
CA GLN A 261 10.43 -27.23 -29.05
C GLN A 261 11.83 -27.69 -28.67
N TYR A 262 12.30 -27.31 -27.48
CA TYR A 262 13.61 -27.74 -26.98
C TYR A 262 13.68 -29.26 -26.81
N LEU A 263 12.63 -29.90 -26.28
CA LEU A 263 12.55 -31.35 -26.10
C LEU A 263 12.41 -32.10 -27.43
N HIS A 264 11.66 -31.53 -28.38
CA HIS A 264 11.56 -32.07 -29.74
C HIS A 264 12.94 -32.11 -30.41
N GLY A 265 13.72 -31.04 -30.29
CA GLY A 265 15.11 -30.97 -30.78
C GLY A 265 16.06 -31.98 -30.13
N ARG A 266 15.71 -32.52 -28.96
CA ARG A 266 16.45 -33.61 -28.29
C ARG A 266 15.91 -35.01 -28.58
N GLY A 267 14.91 -35.15 -29.46
CA GLY A 267 14.33 -36.43 -29.85
C GLY A 267 13.34 -37.03 -28.85
N TRP A 268 12.80 -36.23 -27.93
CA TRP A 268 11.83 -36.72 -26.94
C TRP A 268 10.42 -36.72 -27.55
N GLY A 269 9.86 -37.90 -27.82
CA GLY A 269 8.52 -38.06 -28.43
C GLY A 269 7.35 -37.47 -27.61
N VAL A 270 7.58 -37.17 -26.32
CA VAL A 270 6.60 -36.47 -25.46
C VAL A 270 6.33 -35.04 -25.96
N ALA A 271 7.26 -34.44 -26.70
CA ALA A 271 7.14 -33.07 -27.20
C ALA A 271 5.93 -32.86 -28.12
N GLU A 272 5.53 -33.87 -28.90
CA GLU A 272 4.37 -33.79 -29.80
C GLU A 272 3.04 -33.65 -29.04
N TYR A 273 2.94 -34.29 -27.87
CA TYR A 273 1.76 -34.16 -27.01
C TYR A 273 1.74 -32.83 -26.26
N MET A 274 2.91 -32.27 -25.95
CA MET A 274 3.05 -31.01 -25.21
C MET A 274 2.62 -29.78 -26.02
N THR A 275 2.65 -29.81 -27.34
CA THR A 275 2.26 -28.66 -28.19
C THR A 275 0.74 -28.48 -28.35
N SER A 276 -0.05 -29.34 -27.72
CA SER A 276 -1.51 -29.34 -27.81
C SER A 276 -2.17 -28.29 -26.90
N TRP A 277 -3.36 -27.81 -27.29
CA TRP A 277 -4.20 -26.97 -26.44
C TRP A 277 -4.63 -27.68 -25.15
N SER A 278 -4.81 -29.00 -25.18
CA SER A 278 -5.11 -29.78 -23.98
C SER A 278 -3.96 -29.75 -22.97
N ALA A 279 -2.70 -29.89 -23.44
CA ALA A 279 -1.53 -29.74 -22.59
C ALA A 279 -1.41 -28.31 -22.02
N PHE A 280 -1.72 -27.28 -22.82
CA PHE A 280 -1.74 -25.89 -22.37
C PHE A 280 -2.72 -25.68 -21.22
N PHE A 281 -3.99 -26.06 -21.41
CA PHE A 281 -5.02 -25.88 -20.38
C PHE A 281 -4.79 -26.79 -19.18
N ALA A 282 -4.27 -28.01 -19.36
CA ALA A 282 -3.92 -28.89 -18.26
C ALA A 282 -2.80 -28.28 -17.40
N PHE A 283 -1.74 -27.76 -18.01
CA PHE A 283 -0.67 -27.07 -17.29
C PHE A 283 -1.20 -25.81 -16.59
N PHE A 284 -2.00 -25.00 -17.27
CA PHE A 284 -2.61 -23.81 -16.69
C PHE A 284 -3.45 -24.16 -15.45
N VAL A 285 -4.35 -25.14 -15.56
CA VAL A 285 -5.20 -25.58 -14.44
C VAL A 285 -4.35 -26.13 -13.29
N LEU A 286 -3.35 -26.97 -13.58
CA LEU A 286 -2.44 -27.50 -12.55
C LEU A 286 -1.69 -26.36 -11.83
N SER A 287 -1.21 -25.38 -12.60
CA SER A 287 -0.55 -24.19 -12.05
C SER A 287 -1.51 -23.38 -11.17
N MET A 288 -2.75 -23.16 -11.61
CA MET A 288 -3.77 -22.45 -10.82
C MET A 288 -4.12 -23.20 -9.53
N VAL A 289 -4.24 -24.53 -9.56
CA VAL A 289 -4.42 -25.36 -8.37
C VAL A 289 -3.24 -25.18 -7.40
N ALA A 290 -2.01 -25.16 -7.92
CA ALA A 290 -0.82 -24.92 -7.08
C ALA A 290 -0.87 -23.52 -6.42
N TRP A 291 -1.25 -22.48 -7.16
CA TRP A 291 -1.44 -21.14 -6.61
C TRP A 291 -2.49 -21.11 -5.49
N ILE A 292 -3.65 -21.75 -5.71
CA ILE A 292 -4.71 -21.84 -4.71
C ILE A 292 -4.22 -22.53 -3.44
N LEU A 293 -3.51 -23.66 -3.56
CA LEU A 293 -3.00 -24.41 -2.40
C LEU A 293 -1.96 -23.61 -1.62
N VAL A 294 -1.04 -22.94 -2.32
CA VAL A 294 0.00 -22.09 -1.70
C VAL A 294 -0.64 -20.90 -0.99
N ASP A 295 -1.55 -20.18 -1.64
CA ASP A 295 -2.18 -18.99 -1.06
C ASP A 295 -3.11 -19.34 0.09
N TRP A 296 -3.83 -20.46 0.00
CA TRP A 296 -4.65 -20.95 1.11
C TRP A 296 -3.80 -21.31 2.32
N THR A 297 -2.69 -22.01 2.11
CA THR A 297 -1.76 -22.37 3.18
C THR A 297 -1.14 -21.13 3.81
N LEU A 298 -0.70 -20.17 2.99
CA LEU A 298 -0.13 -18.92 3.46
C LEU A 298 -1.15 -18.12 4.28
N TYR A 299 -2.39 -18.03 3.78
CA TYR A 299 -3.49 -17.38 4.48
C TYR A 299 -3.72 -17.99 5.87
N ILE A 300 -3.84 -19.33 5.96
CA ILE A 300 -3.98 -20.04 7.24
C ILE A 300 -2.84 -19.68 8.18
N LYS A 301 -1.59 -19.67 7.70
CA LYS A 301 -0.42 -19.42 8.54
C LYS A 301 -0.41 -17.99 9.07
N LEU A 302 -0.61 -17.00 8.21
CA LEU A 302 -0.60 -15.58 8.58
C LEU A 302 -1.75 -15.22 9.54
N HIS A 303 -2.93 -15.82 9.36
CA HIS A 303 -4.12 -15.56 10.18
C HIS A 303 -4.28 -16.51 11.38
N SER A 304 -3.32 -17.40 11.62
CA SER A 304 -3.38 -18.34 12.75
C SER A 304 -3.13 -17.70 14.11
N ALA A 305 -2.63 -16.45 14.15
CA ALA A 305 -2.16 -15.74 15.34
C ALA A 305 -1.06 -16.48 16.13
N LYS A 306 -0.41 -17.51 15.56
CA LYS A 306 0.62 -18.31 16.25
C LYS A 306 1.86 -17.51 16.66
N THR A 307 2.11 -16.39 16.02
CA THR A 307 3.25 -15.50 16.33
C THR A 307 2.87 -14.35 17.25
N VAL A 308 1.60 -14.26 17.66
CA VAL A 308 1.10 -13.21 18.53
C VAL A 308 1.18 -13.67 19.98
N GLU A 309 1.89 -12.92 20.81
CA GLU A 309 1.85 -13.08 22.27
C GLU A 309 0.52 -12.54 22.79
N LEU A 310 -0.39 -13.44 23.15
CA LEU A 310 -1.73 -13.07 23.63
C LEU A 310 -1.65 -12.49 25.04
N ASP A 311 -2.28 -11.34 25.21
CA ASP A 311 -2.48 -10.65 26.49
C ASP A 311 -3.92 -10.12 26.61
N GLN A 312 -4.20 -9.40 27.71
CA GLN A 312 -5.53 -8.85 28.00
C GLN A 312 -5.92 -7.73 27.02
N ASP A 313 -4.93 -7.05 26.42
CA ASP A 313 -5.13 -5.93 25.51
C ASP A 313 -5.13 -6.36 24.03
N THR A 314 -5.04 -7.67 23.76
CA THR A 314 -5.01 -8.20 22.40
C THR A 314 -6.39 -8.10 21.75
N PRO A 315 -6.56 -7.34 20.67
CA PRO A 315 -7.85 -7.11 20.06
C PRO A 315 -8.37 -8.35 19.33
N VAL A 316 -9.70 -8.49 19.24
CA VAL A 316 -10.38 -9.67 18.66
C VAL A 316 -9.92 -9.98 17.22
N PHE A 317 -9.58 -8.96 16.44
CA PHE A 317 -9.10 -9.15 15.06
C PHE A 317 -7.67 -9.74 14.97
N ALA A 318 -6.88 -9.66 16.05
CA ALA A 318 -5.53 -10.22 16.12
C ALA A 318 -5.48 -11.56 16.89
N GLN A 319 -6.58 -11.95 17.54
CA GLN A 319 -6.72 -13.23 18.23
C GLN A 319 -6.79 -14.41 17.26
N PRO A 320 -6.53 -15.65 17.71
CA PRO A 320 -6.74 -16.84 16.88
C PRO A 320 -8.21 -16.99 16.44
N PRO A 321 -8.48 -17.72 15.35
CA PRO A 321 -9.83 -18.07 14.95
C PRO A 321 -10.63 -18.73 16.08
N ARG A 322 -11.96 -18.58 16.05
CA ARG A 322 -12.88 -19.14 17.08
C ARG A 322 -12.63 -20.64 17.28
N ARG A 323 -12.77 -21.10 18.53
CA ARG A 323 -12.62 -22.53 18.89
C ARG A 323 -13.41 -23.41 17.93
N GLY A 324 -12.73 -24.37 17.29
CA GLY A 324 -13.33 -25.30 16.32
C GLY A 324 -13.18 -24.88 14.84
N SER A 325 -12.72 -23.66 14.54
CA SER A 325 -12.39 -23.25 13.17
C SER A 325 -10.87 -23.14 12.97
N THR A 326 -10.37 -23.64 11.85
CA THR A 326 -8.96 -23.46 11.46
C THR A 326 -8.70 -22.07 10.86
N THR A 327 -9.73 -21.41 10.35
CA THR A 327 -9.62 -20.15 9.59
C THR A 327 -10.69 -19.14 9.99
N ARG A 328 -10.43 -17.85 9.69
CA ARG A 328 -11.41 -16.76 9.87
C ARG A 328 -12.54 -16.84 8.84
N HIS A 329 -12.22 -17.20 7.60
CA HIS A 329 -13.19 -17.45 6.53
C HIS A 329 -13.22 -18.91 6.14
N THR A 330 -14.40 -19.39 5.75
CA THR A 330 -14.53 -20.69 5.11
C THR A 330 -13.77 -20.68 3.79
N PHE A 331 -13.38 -21.87 3.30
CA PHE A 331 -12.68 -21.97 2.02
C PHE A 331 -13.49 -21.34 0.87
N ARG A 332 -14.82 -21.44 0.88
CA ARG A 332 -15.67 -20.86 -0.18
C ARG A 332 -15.63 -19.33 -0.20
N GLU A 333 -15.74 -18.70 0.97
CA GLU A 333 -15.65 -17.24 1.10
C GLU A 333 -14.26 -16.74 0.71
N TRP A 334 -13.23 -17.42 1.20
CA TRP A 334 -11.85 -17.14 0.82
C TRP A 334 -11.64 -17.31 -0.69
N PHE A 335 -12.10 -18.40 -1.28
CA PHE A 335 -11.89 -18.69 -2.70
C PHE A 335 -12.62 -17.67 -3.59
N ALA A 336 -13.84 -17.28 -3.25
CA ALA A 336 -14.58 -16.25 -3.97
C ALA A 336 -13.83 -14.91 -3.95
N ALA A 337 -13.32 -14.50 -2.77
CA ALA A 337 -12.52 -13.28 -2.66
C ALA A 337 -11.16 -13.40 -3.35
N TRP A 338 -10.52 -14.57 -3.30
CA TRP A 338 -9.24 -14.84 -3.96
C TRP A 338 -9.40 -14.72 -5.47
N LEU A 339 -10.44 -15.33 -6.02
CA LEU A 339 -10.77 -15.24 -7.44
C LEU A 339 -11.06 -13.79 -7.84
N GLY A 340 -11.89 -13.08 -7.06
CA GLY A 340 -12.18 -11.66 -7.31
C GLY A 340 -10.91 -10.79 -7.31
N ARG A 341 -9.99 -11.05 -6.37
CA ARG A 341 -8.70 -10.35 -6.30
C ARG A 341 -7.85 -10.63 -7.53
N GLU A 342 -7.68 -11.90 -7.92
CA GLU A 342 -6.89 -12.29 -9.09
C GLU A 342 -7.46 -11.74 -10.40
N MET A 343 -8.79 -11.77 -10.56
CA MET A 343 -9.47 -11.22 -11.74
C MET A 343 -9.32 -9.70 -11.85
N LEU A 344 -9.31 -8.98 -10.72
CA LEU A 344 -9.16 -7.52 -10.71
C LEU A 344 -7.71 -7.06 -10.90
N ALA A 345 -6.75 -7.93 -10.67
CA ALA A 345 -5.37 -7.53 -10.50
C ALA A 345 -4.72 -6.98 -11.79
N PHE A 346 -4.86 -7.69 -12.91
CA PHE A 346 -4.41 -7.20 -14.22
C PHE A 346 -5.20 -5.95 -14.71
N PRO A 347 -6.55 -5.91 -14.66
CA PRO A 347 -7.30 -4.69 -15.01
C PRO A 347 -6.90 -3.46 -14.19
N ILE A 348 -6.71 -3.63 -12.87
CA ILE A 348 -6.23 -2.55 -11.99
C ILE A 348 -4.86 -2.06 -12.44
N TRP A 349 -3.94 -2.98 -12.74
CA TRP A 349 -2.61 -2.64 -13.22
C TRP A 349 -2.66 -1.88 -14.55
N ALA A 350 -3.38 -2.41 -15.55
CA ALA A 350 -3.47 -1.78 -16.87
C ALA A 350 -4.07 -0.37 -16.77
N TRP A 351 -5.13 -0.20 -15.98
CA TRP A 351 -5.73 1.10 -15.73
C TRP A 351 -4.80 2.07 -14.99
N ALA A 352 -4.04 1.59 -14.00
CA ALA A 352 -3.10 2.43 -13.27
C ALA A 352 -1.89 2.85 -14.12
N PHE A 353 -1.40 1.93 -14.96
CA PHE A 353 -0.23 2.15 -15.78
C PHE A 353 -0.54 3.09 -16.94
N TYR A 354 -1.57 2.79 -17.72
CA TYR A 354 -1.95 3.54 -18.93
C TYR A 354 -2.94 4.69 -18.67
N GLY A 355 -3.79 4.59 -17.64
CA GLY A 355 -4.86 5.56 -17.35
C GLY A 355 -4.40 6.85 -16.67
N GLY A 356 -3.20 7.34 -16.97
CA GLY A 356 -2.67 8.62 -16.49
C GLY A 356 -1.94 8.58 -15.14
N VAL A 357 -1.64 9.77 -14.59
CA VAL A 357 -0.69 9.96 -13.47
C VAL A 357 -1.31 10.70 -12.28
N THR A 358 -2.61 10.97 -12.35
CA THR A 358 -3.35 11.70 -11.32
C THR A 358 -3.78 10.74 -10.21
N VAL A 359 -3.67 11.15 -8.96
CA VAL A 359 -4.07 10.39 -7.78
C VAL A 359 -5.01 11.22 -6.92
N THR A 360 -6.10 10.61 -6.44
CA THR A 360 -6.98 11.24 -5.45
C THR A 360 -6.57 10.77 -4.06
N TRP A 361 -6.31 11.70 -3.15
CA TRP A 361 -5.91 11.43 -1.78
C TRP A 361 -6.54 12.47 -0.84
N ARG A 362 -7.26 12.00 0.20
CA ARG A 362 -8.00 12.86 1.15
C ARG A 362 -8.84 13.94 0.44
N ASP A 363 -9.63 13.47 -0.53
CA ASP A 363 -10.54 14.30 -1.36
C ASP A 363 -9.87 15.38 -2.23
N ARG A 364 -8.54 15.37 -2.30
CA ARG A 364 -7.74 16.25 -3.17
C ARG A 364 -7.14 15.47 -4.33
N ARG A 365 -6.93 16.13 -5.46
CA ARG A 365 -6.32 15.53 -6.66
C ARG A 365 -4.88 16.01 -6.80
N PHE A 366 -3.97 15.07 -7.02
CA PHE A 366 -2.55 15.36 -7.20
C PHE A 366 -2.04 14.75 -8.49
N ARG A 367 -1.11 15.43 -9.14
CA ARG A 367 -0.30 14.89 -10.23
C ARG A 367 1.00 14.36 -9.65
N VAL A 368 1.34 13.09 -9.91
CA VAL A 368 2.65 12.54 -9.57
C VAL A 368 3.64 12.89 -10.68
N GLY A 369 4.74 13.55 -10.33
CA GLY A 369 5.82 13.90 -11.25
C GLY A 369 6.89 12.81 -11.37
N LEU A 370 7.75 12.94 -12.38
CA LEU A 370 8.95 12.10 -12.53
C LEU A 370 9.97 12.33 -11.41
N ASP A 371 9.89 13.49 -10.74
CA ASP A 371 10.64 13.86 -9.54
C ASP A 371 10.11 13.14 -8.27
N MET A 372 9.14 12.23 -8.42
CA MET A 372 8.46 11.52 -7.33
C MET A 372 7.71 12.44 -6.35
N LYS A 373 7.57 13.74 -6.69
CA LYS A 373 6.81 14.71 -5.91
C LYS A 373 5.37 14.78 -6.40
N VAL A 374 4.48 15.18 -5.51
CA VAL A 374 3.06 15.41 -5.82
C VAL A 374 2.76 16.91 -5.92
N ARG A 375 2.03 17.29 -6.95
CA ARG A 375 1.54 18.67 -7.14
C ARG A 375 0.02 18.66 -7.16
N GLU A 376 -0.59 19.42 -6.26
CA GLU A 376 -2.06 19.54 -6.19
C GLU A 376 -2.59 20.14 -7.50
N ILE A 377 -3.69 19.60 -8.00
CA ILE A 377 -4.39 20.11 -9.19
C ILE A 377 -5.66 20.79 -8.69
N ASP A 378 -5.67 22.12 -8.66
CA ASP A 378 -6.89 22.88 -8.40
C ASP A 378 -7.93 22.57 -9.48
N CYS A 379 -9.17 22.29 -9.06
CA CYS A 379 -10.27 22.01 -9.98
C CYS A 379 -10.77 23.25 -10.75
N ASP A 380 -10.31 24.46 -10.44
CA ASP A 380 -10.95 25.70 -10.91
C ASP A 380 -10.18 26.52 -11.95
N LYS A 381 -9.09 26.02 -12.55
CA LYS A 381 -8.32 26.81 -13.55
C LYS A 381 -8.10 26.18 -14.92
N THR A 382 -8.60 24.98 -15.18
CA THR A 382 -8.29 24.24 -16.42
C THR A 382 -9.41 24.21 -17.45
N ILE A 383 -10.19 25.30 -17.58
CA ILE A 383 -11.06 25.53 -18.75
C ILE A 383 -10.71 26.85 -19.51
N GLN A 384 -9.81 27.71 -19.01
CA GLN A 384 -9.50 28.99 -19.68
C GLN A 384 -8.14 29.10 -20.39
N SER A 385 -7.46 27.99 -20.68
CA SER A 385 -6.15 28.02 -21.36
C SER A 385 -6.00 26.91 -22.40
N GLU A 386 -6.92 26.82 -23.35
CA GLU A 386 -6.66 26.16 -24.63
C GLU A 386 -7.69 26.66 -25.66
N GLY A 387 -7.32 27.71 -26.40
CA GLY A 387 -8.21 28.27 -27.42
C GLY A 387 -7.82 29.63 -28.00
N SER A 388 -6.54 30.00 -28.04
CA SER A 388 -6.08 31.11 -28.90
C SER A 388 -5.93 30.61 -30.33
N TYR A 389 -7.04 30.54 -31.08
CA TYR A 389 -6.98 30.53 -32.54
C TYR A 389 -7.43 31.89 -33.06
N SER A 390 -6.45 32.69 -33.45
CA SER A 390 -6.65 33.87 -34.28
C SER A 390 -7.12 33.46 -35.67
N ARG A 391 -8.33 33.86 -36.06
CA ARG A 391 -8.69 34.17 -37.44
C ARG A 391 -9.91 35.09 -37.46
N GLY A 392 -9.70 36.33 -37.89
CA GLY A 392 -10.77 37.31 -38.06
C GLY A 392 -11.58 37.08 -39.33
N LEU A 393 -12.83 37.52 -39.31
CA LEU A 393 -13.38 38.46 -40.30
C LEU A 393 -14.71 39.08 -39.80
N SER A 394 -14.69 40.41 -39.67
CA SER A 394 -15.71 41.41 -40.03
C SER A 394 -17.20 41.33 -39.61
N GLN A 395 -17.64 42.48 -39.05
CA GLN A 395 -18.94 43.18 -39.21
C GLN A 395 -20.17 42.63 -38.44
N PHE A 396 -21.03 43.40 -37.76
CA PHE A 396 -21.59 44.74 -37.98
C PHE A 396 -22.26 45.28 -36.67
N THR A 397 -22.16 46.60 -36.38
CA THR A 397 -23.05 47.50 -35.55
C THR A 397 -23.45 47.15 -34.10
N GLY A 398 -23.54 48.03 -33.10
CA GLY A 398 -23.48 49.50 -32.99
C GLY A 398 -23.91 49.95 -31.56
N SER A 399 -23.63 51.22 -31.23
CA SER A 399 -24.03 52.01 -30.02
C SER A 399 -23.48 51.53 -28.65
N GLY A 400 -22.61 52.28 -27.97
CA GLY A 400 -22.93 53.41 -27.07
C GLY A 400 -23.02 52.87 -25.63
N SER A 401 -22.35 53.34 -24.58
CA SER A 401 -21.97 54.68 -24.16
C SER A 401 -20.83 54.64 -23.12
N ARG A 402 -20.10 55.75 -23.02
CA ARG A 402 -19.06 56.07 -22.03
C ARG A 402 -19.60 56.14 -20.58
N HIS A 403 -18.76 55.75 -19.61
CA HIS A 403 -18.49 56.47 -18.35
C HIS A 403 -17.25 55.82 -17.73
N GLU A 404 -16.06 56.40 -17.89
CA GLU A 404 -15.38 57.38 -17.01
C GLU A 404 -14.82 56.82 -15.70
N ASP A 405 -13.51 57.02 -15.58
CA ASP A 405 -12.62 56.81 -14.45
C ASP A 405 -13.15 57.36 -13.12
N ARG A 406 -12.70 56.72 -12.02
CA ARG A 406 -12.07 57.47 -10.93
C ARG A 406 -11.25 56.58 -10.00
N ASP A 407 -9.94 56.80 -10.06
CA ASP A 407 -9.01 56.67 -8.94
C ASP A 407 -9.58 57.22 -7.63
N LYS A 408 -9.28 56.57 -6.50
CA LYS A 408 -8.39 57.17 -5.48
C LYS A 408 -8.09 56.25 -4.29
N VAL A 409 -6.78 56.23 -4.02
CA VAL A 409 -6.07 55.92 -2.77
C VAL A 409 -6.46 56.86 -1.62
N ARG A 410 -6.58 56.33 -0.40
CA ARG A 410 -6.18 56.90 0.92
C ARG A 410 -6.40 55.81 1.99
N GLN A 411 -5.35 55.33 2.67
CA GLN A 411 -4.85 55.81 3.97
C GLN A 411 -5.96 55.97 5.02
N ASP A 412 -5.98 55.07 6.02
CA ASP A 412 -5.25 55.26 7.28
C ASP A 412 -4.71 53.92 7.80
#